data_AF-A0A0F4L0A4-F1
#
_entry.id   AF-A0A0F4L0A4-F1
#
_cell.length_a   1.000
_cell.length_b   1.000
_cell.length_c   1.000
_cell.angle_alpha   90.00
_cell.angle_beta   90.00
_cell.angle_gamma   90.00
#
_symmetry.space_group_name_H-M   'P 1'
#
loop_
_entity.id
_entity.type
_entity.pdbx_description
1 polymer ?
#
loop_
_entity_poly.entity_id
_entity_poly.type
_entity_poly.pdbx_seq_one_letter_code
_entity_poly.pdbx_strand_id
1 'polypeptide(L)'
;MLVPFIRYLIDICIETYLLILFVRMILDWVLVLSPRWYPRGFVASLIRVIYALTEPPLRWLRRYIRPLPMGRIQLDVSFMVLYAALIIIQVLLG
;
A
#
# COMPACT_ATOMS: atom_id res chain seq x y z
N MET A 1 -26.09 -0.10 19.46
CA MET A 1 -26.06 -0.69 18.10
C MET A 1 -25.26 0.14 17.10
N LEU A 2 -25.27 1.47 17.16
CA LEU A 2 -24.49 2.32 16.23
C LEU A 2 -22.96 2.18 16.38
N VAL A 3 -22.44 2.17 17.61
CA VAL A 3 -20.99 2.06 17.86
C VAL A 3 -20.35 0.79 17.26
N PRO A 4 -20.88 -0.43 17.47
CA PRO A 4 -20.28 -1.63 16.86
C PRO A 4 -20.42 -1.65 15.33
N PHE A 5 -21.46 -1.04 14.78
CA PHE A 5 -21.62 -0.91 13.33
C PHE A 5 -20.55 0.00 12.73
N ILE A 6 -20.29 1.16 13.34
CA ILE A 6 -19.24 2.08 12.90
C ILE A 6 -17.86 1.42 12.98
N ARG A 7 -17.59 0.71 14.08
CA ARG A 7 -16.33 -0.03 14.25
C ARG A 7 -16.11 -1.05 13.13
N TYR A 8 -17.12 -1.87 12.84
CA TYR A 8 -17.07 -2.85 11.76
C TYR A 8 -16.77 -2.20 10.39
N LEU A 9 -17.37 -1.03 10.10
CA LEU A 9 -17.08 -0.30 8.87
C LEU A 9 -15.65 0.25 8.82
N ILE A 10 -15.08 0.65 9.95
CA ILE A 10 -13.69 1.11 10.00
C ILE A 10 -12.74 -0.08 9.76
N ASP A 11 -12.98 -1.20 10.42
CA ASP A 11 -12.13 -2.39 10.32
C ASP A 11 -12.11 -2.92 8.87
N ILE A 12 -13.27 -3.05 8.23
CA ILE A 12 -13.33 -3.52 6.83
C ILE A 12 -12.63 -2.55 5.87
N CYS A 13 -12.68 -1.24 6.12
CA CYS A 13 -11.97 -0.26 5.33
C CYS A 13 -10.45 -0.38 5.51
N ILE A 14 -9.97 -0.56 6.75
CA ILE A 14 -8.54 -0.73 7.04
C ILE A 14 -8.02 -2.03 6.41
N GLU A 15 -8.73 -3.14 6.58
CA GLU A 15 -8.36 -4.44 6.00
C GLU A 15 -8.30 -4.37 4.47
N THR A 16 -9.30 -3.75 3.84
CA THR A 16 -9.31 -3.56 2.38
C THR A 16 -8.11 -2.73 1.94
N TYR A 17 -7.78 -1.66 2.68
CA TYR A 17 -6.65 -0.82 2.34
C TYR A 17 -5.30 -1.52 2.56
N LEU A 18 -5.17 -2.31 3.63
CA LEU A 18 -4.01 -3.19 3.86
C LEU A 18 -3.82 -4.20 2.73
N LEU A 19 -4.91 -4.77 2.21
CA LEU A 19 -4.86 -5.66 1.05
C LEU A 19 -4.36 -4.92 -0.20
N ILE A 20 -4.88 -3.72 -0.49
CA ILE A 20 -4.43 -2.90 -1.63
C ILE A 20 -2.94 -2.57 -1.51
N LEU A 21 -2.49 -2.19 -0.31
CA LEU A 21 -1.08 -1.99 0.00
C LEU A 21 -0.27 -3.26 -0.28
N PHE A 22 -0.71 -4.41 0.22
CA PHE A 22 -0.01 -5.68 -0.02
C PHE A 22 0.09 -6.02 -1.51
N VAL A 23 -0.99 -5.82 -2.28
CA VAL A 23 -0.95 -6.00 -3.74
C VAL A 23 0.03 -5.03 -4.39
N ARG A 24 0.06 -3.76 -3.98
CA ARG A 24 1.06 -2.79 -4.46
C ARG A 24 2.49 -3.28 -4.21
N MET A 25 2.78 -3.82 -3.02
CA MET A 25 4.10 -4.39 -2.71
C MET A 25 4.48 -5.49 -3.70
N ILE A 26 3.55 -6.41 -3.98
CA ILE A 26 3.78 -7.46 -4.99
C ILE A 26 4.05 -6.84 -6.36
N LEU A 27 3.28 -5.84 -6.78
CA LEU A 27 3.47 -5.17 -8.07
C LEU A 27 4.84 -4.49 -8.16
N ASP A 28 5.29 -3.82 -7.09
CA ASP A 28 6.61 -3.19 -7.02
C ASP A 28 7.71 -4.25 -7.21
N TRP A 29 7.60 -5.42 -6.56
CA TRP A 29 8.53 -6.53 -6.74
C TRP A 29 8.47 -7.16 -8.14
N VAL A 30 7.28 -7.33 -8.71
CA VAL A 30 7.10 -7.86 -10.06
C VAL A 30 7.79 -6.97 -11.10
N LEU A 31 7.68 -5.64 -10.96
CA LEU A 31 8.33 -4.68 -11.86
C LEU A 31 9.85 -4.71 -11.72
N VAL A 32 10.37 -4.87 -10.49
CA VAL A 32 11.82 -5.01 -10.24
C VAL A 32 12.37 -6.31 -10.81
N LEU A 33 11.65 -7.42 -10.62
CA LEU A 33 12.06 -8.75 -11.07
C LEU A 33 11.84 -8.96 -12.57
N SER A 34 10.89 -8.26 -13.18
CA SER A 34 10.58 -8.30 -14.61
C SER A 34 10.57 -6.89 -15.23
N PRO A 35 11.73 -6.25 -15.42
CA PRO A 35 11.81 -4.88 -15.96
C PRO A 35 11.28 -4.72 -17.40
N ARG A 36 11.13 -5.83 -18.13
CA ARG A 36 10.59 -5.86 -19.50
C ARG A 36 9.10 -6.16 -19.55
N TRP A 37 8.43 -6.25 -18.39
CA TRP A 37 7.00 -6.48 -18.33
C TRP A 37 6.22 -5.21 -18.66
N TYR A 38 5.44 -5.26 -19.74
CA TYR A 38 4.55 -4.17 -20.15
C TYR A 38 3.11 -4.60 -19.90
N PRO A 39 2.49 -4.24 -18.75
CA PRO A 39 1.10 -4.60 -18.48
C PRO A 39 0.18 -3.98 -19.54
N ARG A 40 -0.78 -4.76 -20.05
CA ARG A 40 -1.74 -4.32 -21.08
C ARG A 40 -3.17 -4.63 -20.67
N GLY A 41 -4.11 -3.93 -21.28
CA GLY A 41 -5.55 -4.12 -21.08
C GLY A 41 -5.97 -3.94 -19.62
N PHE A 42 -6.77 -4.89 -19.14
CA PHE A 42 -7.36 -4.86 -17.80
C PHE A 42 -6.31 -4.76 -16.66
N VAL A 43 -5.22 -5.52 -16.77
CA VAL A 43 -4.15 -5.54 -15.76
C VAL A 43 -3.52 -4.16 -15.59
N ALA A 44 -3.26 -3.45 -16.69
CA ALA A 44 -2.71 -2.09 -16.65
C ALA A 44 -3.66 -1.10 -15.94
N SER A 45 -4.96 -1.28 -16.12
CA SER A 45 -5.97 -0.47 -15.44
C SER A 45 -5.96 -0.73 -13.94
N LEU A 46 -5.95 -2.00 -13.54
CA LEU A 46 -5.93 -2.40 -12.13
C LEU A 46 -4.68 -1.85 -11.41
N ILE A 47 -3.51 -1.99 -12.04
CA ILE A 47 -2.26 -1.41 -11.55
C ILE A 47 -2.43 0.10 -11.34
N ARG A 48 -2.90 0.84 -12.35
CA ARG A 48 -3.10 2.29 -12.21
C ARG A 48 -4.01 2.66 -11.04
N VAL A 49 -5.10 1.93 -10.83
CA VAL A 49 -6.02 2.17 -9.69
C VAL A 49 -5.31 1.92 -8.36
N ILE A 50 -4.59 0.80 -8.22
CA ILE A 50 -3.86 0.46 -7.00
C ILE A 50 -2.82 1.52 -6.67
N TYR A 51 -2.01 1.93 -7.65
CA TYR A 51 -1.03 2.99 -7.46
C TYR A 51 -1.71 4.33 -7.14
N ALA A 52 -2.81 4.68 -7.81
CA ALA A 52 -3.54 5.92 -7.52
C ALA A 52 -4.10 5.98 -6.08
N LEU A 53 -4.57 4.85 -5.53
CA LEU A 53 -5.10 4.78 -4.16
C LEU A 53 -4.00 4.81 -3.09
N THR A 54 -2.81 4.33 -3.42
CA THR A 54 -1.70 4.19 -2.46
C THR A 54 -0.70 5.34 -2.53
N GLU A 55 -0.56 6.01 -3.67
CA GLU A 55 0.39 7.10 -3.88
C GLU A 55 0.16 8.32 -2.97
N PRO A 56 -1.06 8.86 -2.76
CA PRO A 56 -1.25 10.05 -1.93
C PRO A 56 -0.68 9.93 -0.51
N PRO A 57 -1.01 8.88 0.28
CA PRO A 57 -0.45 8.73 1.62
C PRO A 57 1.05 8.38 1.59
N LEU A 58 1.50 7.52 0.67
CA LEU A 58 2.93 7.21 0.60
C LEU A 58 3.78 8.40 0.17
N ARG A 59 3.29 9.26 -0.71
CA ARG A 59 3.98 10.51 -1.06
C ARG A 59 4.06 11.45 0.13
N TRP A 60 3.03 11.48 0.98
CA TRP A 60 3.08 12.24 2.22
C TRP A 60 4.13 11.67 3.18
N LEU A 61 4.19 10.33 3.36
CA LEU A 61 5.22 9.69 4.18
C LEU A 61 6.64 9.91 3.61
N ARG A 62 6.81 9.85 2.28
CA ARG A 62 8.10 10.08 1.60
C ARG A 62 8.70 11.47 1.84
N ARG A 63 7.90 12.43 2.31
CA ARG A 63 8.43 13.75 2.74
C ARG A 63 9.25 13.64 4.04
N TYR A 64 8.94 12.66 4.87
CA TYR A 64 9.59 12.44 6.17
C TYR A 64 10.58 11.27 6.11
N ILE A 65 10.27 10.24 5.33
CA ILE A 65 11.03 9.00 5.24
C ILE A 65 11.72 8.95 3.89
N ARG A 66 13.05 9.04 3.91
CA ARG A 66 13.84 8.90 2.68
C ARG A 66 13.83 7.43 2.24
N PRO A 67 13.64 7.13 0.95
CA PRO A 67 13.74 5.77 0.44
C PRO A 67 15.15 5.22 0.72
N LEU A 68 15.23 3.96 1.14
CA LEU A 68 16.52 3.34 1.45
C LEU A 68 17.14 2.81 0.15
N PRO A 69 18.34 3.28 -0.23
CA PRO A 69 19.05 2.73 -1.36
C PRO A 69 19.53 1.32 -1.02
N MET A 70 19.15 0.34 -1.83
CA MET A 70 19.66 -1.04 -1.78
C MET A 70 20.43 -1.35 -3.07
N GLY A 71 21.61 -0.74 -3.17
CA GLY A 71 22.49 -0.87 -4.33
C GLY A 71 21.88 -0.25 -5.60
N ARG A 72 21.41 -1.10 -6.51
CA ARG A 72 20.80 -0.66 -7.79
C ARG A 72 19.30 -0.40 -7.70
N ILE A 73 18.65 -0.79 -6.61
CA ILE A 73 17.19 -0.68 -6.42
C ILE A 73 16.93 0.22 -5.21
N GLN A 74 15.88 1.04 -5.27
CA GLN A 74 15.38 1.77 -4.11
C GLN A 74 14.26 0.96 -3.46
N LEU A 75 14.39 0.60 -2.19
CA LEU A 75 13.26 0.04 -1.45
C LEU A 75 12.41 1.17 -0.89
N ASP A 76 11.11 1.13 -1.19
CA ASP A 76 10.15 2.08 -0.63
C ASP A 76 9.78 1.69 0.81
N VAL A 77 10.54 2.22 1.77
CA VAL A 77 10.29 2.02 3.21
C VAL A 77 8.97 2.66 3.65
N SER A 78 8.52 3.68 2.95
CA SER A 78 7.28 4.41 3.26
C SER A 78 6.09 3.47 3.21
N PHE A 79 6.10 2.53 2.26
CA PHE A 79 5.11 1.48 2.16
C PHE A 79 5.03 0.63 3.43
N MET A 80 6.19 0.13 3.89
CA MET A 80 6.29 -0.72 5.07
C MET A 80 5.80 0.01 6.32
N VAL A 81 6.17 1.29 6.45
CA VAL A 81 5.78 2.12 7.59
C VAL A 81 4.27 2.39 7.59
N LEU A 82 3.68 2.69 6.43
CA LEU A 82 2.22 2.88 6.34
C LEU A 82 1.47 1.59 6.69
N TYR A 83 1.93 0.44 6.18
CA TYR A 83 1.34 -0.86 6.48
C TYR A 83 1.41 -1.17 7.99
N ALA A 84 2.58 -0.98 8.60
CA ALA A 84 2.75 -1.18 10.05
C ALA A 84 1.89 -0.23 10.88
N ALA A 85 1.81 1.05 10.51
CA ALA A 85 0.99 2.03 11.20
C ALA A 85 -0.50 1.64 11.19
N LEU A 86 -1.00 1.14 10.05
CA LEU A 86 -2.39 0.70 9.92
C LEU A 86 -2.68 -0.56 10.74
N ILE A 87 -1.75 -1.52 10.79
CA ILE A 87 -1.88 -2.68 11.68
C ILE A 87 -1.94 -2.23 13.14
N ILE A 88 -1.07 -1.31 13.56
CA ILE A 88 -1.09 -0.78 14.93
C ILE A 88 -2.43 -0.11 15.22
N ILE A 89 -2.95 0.71 14.30
CA ILE A 89 -4.27 1.35 14.44
C ILE A 89 -5.36 0.28 14.56
N GLN A 90 -5.33 -0.76 13.74
CA GLN A 90 -6.32 -1.84 13.77
C GLN A 90 -6.28 -2.61 15.09
N VAL A 91 -5.09 -2.92 15.60
CA VAL A 91 -4.91 -3.61 16.88
C VAL A 91 -5.40 -2.75 18.05
N LEU A 92 -5.20 -1.43 18.00
CA LEU A 92 -5.68 -0.50 19.02
C LEU A 92 -7.19 -0.26 18.96
N LEU A 93 -7.79 -0.38 17.77
CA LEU A 93 -9.25 -0.35 17.58
C LEU A 93 -9.89 -1.69 17.97
N GLY A 94 -9.10 -2.77 18.04
CA GLY A 94 -9.37 -4.13 18.54
C GLY A 94 -9.79 -4.18 20.01
#